data_AF-A0A0F5FDP3-F1
#
_entry.id   AF-A0A0F5FDP3-F1
#
_cell.length_a   1.000
_cell.length_b   1.000
_cell.length_c   1.000
_cell.angle_alpha   90.00
_cell.angle_beta   90.00
_cell.angle_gamma   90.00
#
_symmetry.space_group_name_H-M   'P 1'
#
loop_
_entity.id
_entity.type
_entity.pdbx_description
1 polymer ?
#
loop_
_entity_poly.entity_id
_entity_poly.type
_entity_poly.pdbx_seq_one_letter_code
_entity_poly.pdbx_strand_id
1 'polypeptide(L)'
;MLLAARSDWWNIARTCAGLALVPVAAGFLLVTMRQNQLPATSGAIAASVVFVFVVAVLSALRIPVSYTGFAWTFPVALIGMAYANLRLQRMKRGRVALLDHPGVGEARKVLGPAVPVITPDSPDAFDYDCVLIDPEAHHNPEWAQVMARFYMLGIEIAAWPKYAEGFLGRVAIEDFDLAHVAYTPTQIYYSKIKRAIDLAAVLVLAPVAVVVGALIWIYIRLIDGGPVFFVQLRRGYGGSVFRLYKFRTMRKGAGEAATQTDDARILPGCRILRQLRLDELPQLINIARGDMSWIGPRPVSVDIARKLERSVPQYINRQLVLPGLTGWAQVSHGYASNLDEERTKLEYDLYYVKNISFDLDLLILFKTVSTIMLRYKSK
;
A
#
# COMPACT_ATOMS: atom_id res chain seq x y z
N MET A 1 -5.65 53.56 12.64
CA MET A 1 -5.99 52.12 12.75
C MET A 1 -4.72 51.41 13.19
N LEU A 2 -4.40 51.56 14.48
CA LEU A 2 -3.10 51.28 15.07
C LEU A 2 -2.91 49.78 15.31
N LEU A 3 -1.75 49.30 14.88
CA LEU A 3 -1.09 48.06 15.24
C LEU A 3 -1.25 47.70 16.72
N ALA A 4 -2.11 46.73 17.02
CA ALA A 4 -2.01 45.96 18.25
C ALA A 4 -1.21 44.68 17.97
N ALA A 5 0.11 44.84 17.81
CA ALA A 5 1.06 43.75 17.91
C ALA A 5 1.17 43.31 19.39
N ARG A 6 0.08 42.82 19.98
CA ARG A 6 0.18 41.97 21.17
C ARG A 6 0.46 40.58 20.65
N SER A 7 1.71 40.17 20.75
CA SER A 7 2.15 38.86 20.37
C SER A 7 1.36 37.82 21.19
N ASP A 8 0.49 37.09 20.52
CA ASP A 8 -0.46 36.12 21.10
C ASP A 8 0.23 34.84 21.63
N TRP A 9 1.52 34.94 21.92
CA TRP A 9 2.41 33.84 22.32
C TRP A 9 1.89 33.06 23.52
N TRP A 10 1.20 33.72 24.46
CA TRP A 10 0.65 33.05 25.63
C TRP A 10 -0.55 32.18 25.29
N ASN A 11 -1.44 32.64 24.41
CA ASN A 11 -2.55 31.85 23.91
C ASN A 11 -2.07 30.73 22.98
N ILE A 12 -1.04 31.00 22.15
CA ILE A 12 -0.35 29.98 21.35
C ILE A 12 0.25 28.91 22.25
N ALA A 13 0.99 29.29 23.30
CA ALA A 13 1.63 28.35 24.23
C ALA A 13 0.59 27.49 24.98
N ARG A 14 -0.50 28.08 25.46
CA ARG A 14 -1.61 27.34 26.10
C ARG A 14 -2.31 26.38 25.13
N THR A 15 -2.53 26.82 23.89
CA THR A 15 -3.11 25.99 22.83
C THR A 15 -2.19 24.82 22.51
N CYS A 16 -0.88 25.07 22.36
CA CYS A 16 0.13 24.02 22.14
C CYS A 16 0.23 23.05 23.33
N ALA A 17 0.18 23.52 24.57
CA ALA A 17 0.24 22.68 25.76
C ALA A 17 -0.99 21.76 25.89
N GLY A 18 -2.19 22.29 25.69
CA GLY A 18 -3.42 21.49 25.68
C GLY A 18 -3.44 20.46 24.54
N LEU A 19 -2.93 20.84 23.36
CA LEU A 19 -2.89 19.97 22.19
C LEU A 19 -1.75 18.95 22.22
N ALA A 20 -0.71 19.15 23.03
CA ALA A 20 0.33 18.16 23.27
C ALA A 20 -0.20 16.88 23.96
N LEU A 21 -1.37 16.96 24.61
CA LEU A 21 -2.07 15.79 25.17
C LEU A 21 -2.68 14.89 24.08
N VAL A 22 -2.93 15.44 22.88
CA VAL A 22 -3.52 14.70 21.75
C VAL A 22 -2.67 13.50 21.35
N PRO A 23 -1.37 13.65 21.02
CA PRO A 23 -0.53 12.50 20.68
C PRO A 23 -0.32 11.54 21.86
N VAL A 24 -0.37 12.00 23.11
CA VAL A 24 -0.23 11.13 24.29
C VAL A 24 -1.47 10.24 24.47
N ALA A 25 -2.68 10.83 24.45
CA ALA A 25 -3.93 10.10 24.61
C ALA A 25 -4.26 9.24 23.37
N ALA A 26 -3.95 9.72 22.17
CA ALA A 26 -4.00 8.90 20.96
C ALA A 26 -2.98 7.74 21.04
N GLY A 27 -1.78 8.02 21.56
CA GLY A 27 -0.74 7.05 21.93
C GLY A 27 -1.30 5.89 22.74
N PHE A 28 -1.91 6.23 23.86
CA PHE A 28 -2.53 5.29 24.78
C PHE A 28 -3.64 4.48 24.09
N LEU A 29 -4.55 5.13 23.36
CA LEU A 29 -5.61 4.45 22.61
C LEU A 29 -5.05 3.42 21.62
N LEU A 30 -3.99 3.74 20.89
CA LEU A 30 -3.38 2.78 19.97
C LEU A 30 -2.66 1.63 20.66
N VAL A 31 -2.03 1.89 21.80
CA VAL A 31 -1.44 0.82 22.61
C VAL A 31 -2.54 -0.13 23.09
N THR A 32 -3.70 0.38 23.49
CA THR A 32 -4.86 -0.44 23.85
C THR A 32 -5.51 -1.14 22.66
N MET A 33 -5.53 -0.51 21.49
CA MET A 33 -5.97 -1.09 20.21
C MET A 33 -4.86 -1.94 19.56
N ARG A 34 -4.20 -2.75 20.38
CA ARG A 34 -2.95 -3.50 20.11
C ARG A 34 -2.96 -4.37 18.85
N GLN A 35 -4.13 -4.70 18.31
CA GLN A 35 -4.33 -5.69 17.24
C GLN A 35 -4.53 -5.11 15.82
N ASN A 36 -4.49 -3.78 15.64
CA ASN A 36 -4.79 -3.21 14.32
C ASN A 36 -3.61 -3.36 13.33
N GLN A 37 -3.86 -4.11 12.25
CA GLN A 37 -2.94 -4.30 11.11
C GLN A 37 -2.73 -3.02 10.27
N LEU A 38 -3.43 -1.93 10.59
CA LEU A 38 -3.44 -0.67 9.85
C LEU A 38 -2.89 0.48 10.73
N PRO A 39 -1.55 0.64 10.82
CA PRO A 39 -0.93 1.58 11.76
C PRO A 39 -1.24 3.06 11.47
N ALA A 40 -1.18 3.49 10.22
CA ALA A 40 -1.22 4.91 9.94
C ALA A 40 -2.66 5.43 10.03
N THR A 41 -3.64 4.70 9.49
CA THR A 41 -5.06 5.02 9.63
C THR A 41 -5.53 5.02 11.07
N SER A 42 -5.23 3.97 11.85
CA SER A 42 -5.65 3.90 13.26
C SER A 42 -5.09 5.07 14.06
N GLY A 43 -3.82 5.43 13.85
CA GLY A 43 -3.21 6.58 14.51
C GLY A 43 -3.77 7.92 14.08
N ALA A 44 -4.09 8.08 12.79
CA ALA A 44 -4.74 9.29 12.30
C ALA A 44 -6.15 9.46 12.87
N ILE A 45 -6.94 8.37 12.96
CA ILE A 45 -8.28 8.40 13.55
C ILE A 45 -8.19 8.74 15.04
N ALA A 46 -7.34 8.04 15.80
CA ALA A 46 -7.17 8.30 17.23
C ALA A 46 -6.72 9.74 17.48
N ALA A 47 -5.73 10.25 16.74
CA ALA A 47 -5.28 11.63 16.84
C ALA A 47 -6.41 12.62 16.49
N SER A 48 -7.20 12.35 15.45
CA SER A 48 -8.29 13.23 15.03
C SER A 48 -9.43 13.29 16.05
N VAL A 49 -9.84 12.14 16.59
CA VAL A 49 -10.90 12.07 17.62
C VAL A 49 -10.46 12.81 18.88
N VAL A 50 -9.23 12.55 19.35
CA VAL A 50 -8.71 13.23 20.54
C VAL A 50 -8.51 14.72 20.27
N PHE A 51 -8.06 15.11 19.07
CA PHE A 51 -7.93 16.51 18.69
C PHE A 51 -9.28 17.24 18.73
N VAL A 52 -10.32 16.68 18.10
CA VAL A 52 -11.66 17.24 18.11
C VAL A 52 -12.21 17.34 19.54
N PHE A 53 -11.96 16.32 20.38
CA PHE A 53 -12.36 16.33 21.77
C PHE A 53 -11.66 17.45 22.56
N VAL A 54 -10.34 17.61 22.41
CA VAL A 54 -9.59 18.70 23.08
C VAL A 54 -10.08 20.06 22.62
N VAL A 55 -10.31 20.26 21.32
CA VAL A 55 -10.88 21.50 20.78
C VAL A 55 -12.26 21.78 21.40
N ALA A 56 -13.11 20.76 21.48
CA ALA A 56 -14.45 20.88 22.07
C ALA A 56 -14.39 21.25 23.56
N VAL A 57 -13.50 20.64 24.34
CA VAL A 57 -13.29 20.95 25.76
C VAL A 57 -12.76 22.37 25.95
N LEU A 58 -11.75 22.77 25.18
CA LEU A 58 -11.19 24.13 25.24
C LEU A 58 -12.27 25.18 24.91
N SER A 59 -13.10 24.90 23.90
CA SER A 59 -14.24 25.72 23.52
C SER A 59 -15.32 25.79 24.62
N ALA A 60 -15.69 24.64 25.20
CA ALA A 60 -16.67 24.55 26.29
C ALA A 60 -16.23 25.30 27.56
N LEU A 61 -14.94 25.22 27.88
CA LEU A 61 -14.33 25.94 29.01
C LEU A 61 -14.07 27.42 28.70
N ARG A 62 -14.42 27.90 27.49
CA ARG A 62 -14.20 29.27 27.01
C ARG A 62 -12.75 29.74 27.17
N ILE A 63 -11.80 28.81 27.01
CA ILE A 63 -10.38 29.13 27.07
C ILE A 63 -10.01 29.83 25.75
N PRO A 64 -9.39 31.02 25.78
CA PRO A 64 -8.96 31.70 24.56
C PRO A 64 -7.90 30.86 23.84
N VAL A 65 -8.15 30.56 22.57
CA VAL A 65 -7.34 29.67 21.73
C VAL A 65 -6.88 30.37 20.46
N SER A 66 -5.68 30.02 20.01
CA SER A 66 -5.10 30.57 18.78
C SER A 66 -5.40 29.68 17.58
N TYR A 67 -6.07 30.24 16.56
CA TYR A 67 -6.36 29.52 15.30
C TYR A 67 -5.08 29.13 14.53
N THR A 68 -4.06 29.98 14.57
CA THR A 68 -2.74 29.64 13.99
C THR A 68 -2.08 28.53 14.78
N GLY A 69 -2.25 28.50 16.11
CA GLY A 69 -1.84 27.37 16.95
C GLY A 69 -2.47 26.05 16.51
N PHE A 70 -3.78 26.02 16.26
CA PHE A 70 -4.47 24.83 15.74
C PHE A 70 -3.99 24.38 14.37
N ALA A 71 -3.79 25.34 13.45
CA ALA A 71 -3.36 25.06 12.09
C ALA A 71 -2.00 24.34 12.03
N TRP A 72 -1.09 24.64 12.95
CA TRP A 72 0.23 23.99 13.02
C TRP A 72 0.25 22.73 13.90
N THR A 73 -0.47 22.72 15.01
CA THR A 73 -0.45 21.59 15.95
C THR A 73 -1.15 20.35 15.41
N PHE A 74 -2.24 20.50 14.64
CA PHE A 74 -2.97 19.34 14.11
C PHE A 74 -2.11 18.50 13.15
N PRO A 75 -1.48 19.06 12.09
CA PRO A 75 -0.62 18.27 11.20
C PRO A 75 0.58 17.67 11.94
N VAL A 76 1.20 18.41 12.86
CA VAL A 76 2.36 17.94 13.62
C VAL A 76 1.99 16.78 14.55
N ALA A 77 0.85 16.86 15.25
CA ALA A 77 0.36 15.77 16.10
C ALA A 77 0.01 14.53 15.26
N LEU A 78 -0.61 14.72 14.09
CA LEU A 78 -0.97 13.62 13.19
C LEU A 78 0.28 12.91 12.64
N ILE A 79 1.28 13.67 12.18
CA ILE A 79 2.57 13.14 11.68
C ILE A 79 3.32 12.45 12.83
N GLY A 80 3.44 13.11 13.99
CA GLY A 80 4.14 12.57 15.15
C GLY A 80 3.49 11.28 15.65
N MET A 81 2.17 11.22 15.66
CA MET A 81 1.41 10.04 16.06
C MET A 81 1.53 8.90 15.06
N ALA A 82 1.44 9.19 13.76
CA ALA A 82 1.67 8.19 12.71
C ALA A 82 3.10 7.63 12.79
N TYR A 83 4.10 8.48 12.98
CA TYR A 83 5.49 8.06 13.17
C TYR A 83 5.68 7.22 14.44
N ALA A 84 5.11 7.65 15.57
CA ALA A 84 5.16 6.91 16.83
C ALA A 84 4.53 5.53 16.69
N ASN A 85 3.37 5.41 16.03
CA ASN A 85 2.74 4.11 15.81
C ASN A 85 3.56 3.19 14.90
N LEU A 86 4.12 3.74 13.81
CA LEU A 86 5.03 2.99 12.94
C LEU A 86 6.29 2.52 13.69
N ARG A 87 6.84 3.36 14.58
CA ARG A 87 7.98 3.00 15.44
C ARG A 87 7.61 1.93 16.46
N LEU A 88 6.47 2.06 17.14
CA LEU A 88 5.95 1.07 18.07
C LEU A 88 5.75 -0.27 17.36
N GLN A 89 5.17 -0.28 16.17
CA GLN A 89 5.02 -1.53 15.40
C GLN A 89 6.35 -2.14 14.95
N ARG A 90 7.35 -1.33 14.58
CA ARG A 90 8.70 -1.84 14.27
C ARG A 90 9.39 -2.44 15.49
N MET A 91 9.23 -1.82 16.66
CA MET A 91 9.73 -2.35 17.93
C MET A 91 8.96 -3.60 18.38
N LYS A 92 7.69 -3.72 17.98
CA LYS A 92 6.82 -4.90 18.19
C LYS A 92 7.11 -6.08 17.25
N ARG A 93 8.15 -6.02 16.39
CA ARG A 93 8.73 -7.27 15.87
C ARG A 93 9.41 -7.97 17.04
N GLY A 94 8.57 -8.56 17.90
CA GLY A 94 8.94 -9.24 19.11
C GLY A 94 9.73 -10.49 18.82
N ARG A 95 10.10 -11.21 19.87
CA ARG A 95 10.69 -12.54 19.72
C ARG A 95 9.59 -13.44 19.18
N VAL A 96 9.74 -13.88 17.93
CA VAL A 96 8.81 -14.80 17.26
C VAL A 96 9.47 -16.16 17.17
N ALA A 97 8.74 -17.21 17.53
CA ALA A 97 9.18 -18.60 17.37
C ALA A 97 8.19 -19.39 16.54
N LEU A 98 8.68 -20.42 15.84
CA LEU A 98 7.85 -21.41 15.15
C LEU A 98 7.71 -22.65 16.04
N LEU A 99 6.49 -23.10 16.27
CA LEU A 99 6.23 -24.35 16.99
C LEU A 99 6.59 -25.55 16.11
N ASP A 100 7.28 -26.53 16.68
CA ASP A 100 7.74 -27.69 15.91
C ASP A 100 6.58 -28.50 15.29
N HIS A 101 6.72 -28.84 14.01
CA HIS A 101 5.73 -29.58 13.22
C HIS A 101 6.38 -30.31 12.03
N PRO A 102 5.72 -31.32 11.43
CA PRO A 102 6.30 -32.10 10.33
C PRO A 102 6.79 -31.28 9.11
N GLY A 103 6.16 -30.12 8.87
CA GLY A 103 6.45 -29.20 7.76
C GLY A 103 7.43 -28.05 8.10
N VAL A 104 8.06 -28.05 9.28
CA VAL A 104 8.92 -26.93 9.75
C VAL A 104 10.02 -26.58 8.76
N GLY A 105 10.55 -27.57 8.02
CA GLY A 105 11.60 -27.33 7.04
C GLY A 105 11.18 -26.36 5.93
N GLU A 106 9.93 -26.41 5.49
CA GLU A 106 9.39 -25.50 4.49
C GLU A 106 9.13 -24.11 5.08
N ALA A 107 8.42 -24.07 6.22
CA ALA A 107 8.16 -22.83 6.93
C ALA A 107 9.47 -22.07 7.25
N ARG A 108 10.54 -22.77 7.63
CA ARG A 108 11.84 -22.18 7.92
C ARG A 108 12.57 -21.65 6.68
N LYS A 109 12.37 -22.25 5.50
CA LYS A 109 12.90 -21.68 4.24
C LYS A 109 12.25 -20.33 3.92
N VAL A 110 10.96 -20.18 4.24
CA VAL A 110 10.16 -18.97 3.97
C VAL A 110 10.42 -17.89 5.02
N LEU A 111 10.41 -18.25 6.30
CA LEU A 111 10.58 -17.33 7.43
C LEU A 111 12.05 -16.94 7.67
N GLY A 112 12.98 -17.75 7.19
CA GLY A 112 14.42 -17.58 7.36
C GLY A 112 14.94 -18.12 8.70
N PRO A 113 16.28 -18.17 8.87
CA PRO A 113 16.93 -18.77 10.03
C PRO A 113 16.79 -17.96 11.33
N ALA A 114 16.29 -16.73 11.24
CA ALA A 114 16.12 -15.83 12.39
C ALA A 114 14.93 -16.20 13.29
N VAL A 115 14.00 -17.04 12.80
CA VAL A 115 12.87 -17.54 13.59
C VAL A 115 13.26 -18.89 14.19
N PRO A 116 13.51 -18.97 15.52
CA PRO A 116 13.82 -20.23 16.18
C PRO A 116 12.63 -21.18 16.16
N VAL A 117 12.92 -22.48 16.16
CA VAL A 117 11.92 -23.54 16.32
C VAL A 117 11.89 -23.95 17.77
N ILE A 118 10.71 -24.02 18.37
CA ILE A 118 10.52 -24.35 19.78
C ILE A 118 9.66 -25.60 19.94
N THR A 119 9.91 -26.33 21.02
CA THR A 119 9.03 -27.40 21.52
C THR A 119 8.38 -26.96 22.83
N PRO A 120 7.15 -27.42 23.14
CA PRO A 120 6.41 -26.99 24.35
C PRO A 120 7.12 -27.29 25.66
N ASP A 121 7.96 -28.33 25.66
CA ASP A 121 8.70 -28.79 26.84
C ASP A 121 10.01 -28.03 27.04
N SER A 122 10.41 -27.20 26.07
CA SER A 122 11.62 -26.39 26.22
C SER A 122 11.41 -25.29 27.26
N PRO A 123 12.41 -25.02 28.14
CA PRO A 123 12.29 -23.99 29.19
C PRO A 123 12.00 -22.61 28.60
N ASP A 124 12.54 -22.35 27.41
CA ASP A 124 12.49 -21.07 26.73
C ASP A 124 11.22 -20.92 25.85
N ALA A 125 10.36 -21.95 25.76
CA ALA A 125 9.16 -21.95 24.91
C ALA A 125 8.22 -20.76 25.16
N PHE A 126 8.31 -20.17 26.36
CA PHE A 126 7.43 -19.11 26.84
C PHE A 126 8.10 -17.72 26.92
N ASP A 127 9.34 -17.57 26.42
CA ASP A 127 10.08 -16.29 26.38
C ASP A 127 9.87 -15.51 25.06
N TYR A 128 8.76 -15.82 24.37
CA TYR A 128 8.41 -15.27 23.06
C TYR A 128 7.14 -14.42 23.13
N ASP A 129 7.10 -13.37 22.33
CA ASP A 129 5.92 -12.48 22.21
C ASP A 129 4.84 -13.10 21.31
N CYS A 130 5.28 -13.92 20.33
CA CYS A 130 4.41 -14.59 19.38
C CYS A 130 4.94 -15.98 19.02
N VAL A 131 4.04 -16.96 19.01
CA VAL A 131 4.30 -18.34 18.57
C VAL A 131 3.52 -18.61 17.30
N LEU A 132 4.25 -19.03 16.26
CA LEU A 132 3.71 -19.42 14.99
C LEU A 132 3.33 -20.89 15.00
N ILE A 133 2.12 -21.18 14.59
CA ILE A 133 1.59 -22.54 14.48
C ILE A 133 1.28 -22.88 13.03
N ASP A 134 1.42 -24.15 12.71
CA ASP A 134 0.84 -24.74 11.51
C ASP A 134 -0.65 -25.06 11.73
N PRO A 135 -1.58 -24.49 10.93
CA PRO A 135 -3.01 -24.70 11.10
C PRO A 135 -3.45 -26.16 10.91
N GLU A 136 -2.72 -26.96 10.13
CA GLU A 136 -3.10 -28.35 9.88
C GLU A 136 -2.56 -29.26 10.99
N ALA A 137 -1.30 -29.06 11.39
CA ALA A 137 -0.65 -29.91 12.39
C ALA A 137 -1.09 -29.60 13.83
N HIS A 138 -1.43 -28.34 14.14
CA HIS A 138 -1.72 -27.90 15.52
C HIS A 138 -3.20 -27.70 15.82
N HIS A 139 -4.10 -27.91 14.86
CA HIS A 139 -5.54 -27.79 15.09
C HIS A 139 -6.15 -29.13 15.53
N ASN A 140 -5.62 -29.69 16.62
CA ASN A 140 -6.09 -30.92 17.22
C ASN A 140 -6.32 -30.77 18.74
N PRO A 141 -7.07 -31.68 19.39
CA PRO A 141 -7.35 -31.60 20.83
C PRO A 141 -6.11 -31.71 21.73
N GLU A 142 -5.04 -32.37 21.26
CA GLU A 142 -3.80 -32.56 22.03
C GLU A 142 -3.08 -31.22 22.24
N TRP A 143 -3.08 -30.36 21.22
CA TRP A 143 -2.49 -29.03 21.28
C TRP A 143 -3.32 -28.02 22.08
N ALA A 144 -4.59 -28.32 22.40
CA ALA A 144 -5.50 -27.39 23.08
C ALA A 144 -4.96 -26.89 24.42
N GLN A 145 -4.32 -27.76 25.22
CA GLN A 145 -3.74 -27.37 26.51
C GLN A 145 -2.54 -26.44 26.34
N VAL A 146 -1.69 -26.72 25.35
CA VAL A 146 -0.51 -25.89 25.02
C VAL A 146 -0.96 -24.52 24.52
N MET A 147 -1.93 -24.48 23.60
CA MET A 147 -2.52 -23.23 23.09
C MET A 147 -3.16 -22.42 24.21
N ALA A 148 -3.90 -23.06 25.12
CA ALA A 148 -4.48 -22.39 26.28
C ALA A 148 -3.39 -21.79 27.19
N ARG A 149 -2.27 -22.49 27.38
CA ARG A 149 -1.14 -21.99 28.17
C ARG A 149 -0.48 -20.76 27.53
N PHE A 150 -0.22 -20.78 26.22
CA PHE A 150 0.26 -19.61 25.49
C PHE A 150 -0.71 -18.43 25.64
N TYR A 151 -2.01 -18.68 25.48
CA TYR A 151 -3.05 -17.66 25.63
C TYR A 151 -3.07 -17.05 27.04
N MET A 152 -3.02 -17.88 28.09
CA MET A 152 -3.02 -17.41 29.49
C MET A 152 -1.78 -16.57 29.84
N LEU A 153 -0.65 -16.82 29.20
CA LEU A 153 0.57 -16.04 29.36
C LEU A 153 0.59 -14.76 28.49
N GLY A 154 -0.47 -14.52 27.70
CA GLY A 154 -0.58 -13.36 26.82
C GLY A 154 0.33 -13.44 25.59
N ILE A 155 0.78 -14.65 25.22
CA ILE A 155 1.59 -14.91 24.03
C ILE A 155 0.65 -14.99 22.83
N GLU A 156 0.97 -14.25 21.77
CA GLU A 156 0.14 -14.22 20.56
C GLU A 156 0.33 -15.51 19.75
N ILE A 157 -0.77 -16.20 19.43
CA ILE A 157 -0.75 -17.41 18.60
C ILE A 157 -1.19 -17.03 17.19
N ALA A 158 -0.32 -17.23 16.21
CA ALA A 158 -0.60 -16.89 14.82
C ALA A 158 -0.27 -18.05 13.88
N ALA A 159 -1.02 -18.20 12.79
CA ALA A 159 -0.68 -19.15 11.75
C ALA A 159 0.60 -18.71 11.01
N TRP A 160 1.58 -19.61 10.86
CA TRP A 160 2.84 -19.28 10.19
C TRP A 160 2.65 -18.82 8.73
N PRO A 161 1.72 -19.36 7.90
CA PRO A 161 1.53 -18.88 6.53
C PRO A 161 1.03 -17.43 6.53
N LYS A 162 0.08 -17.09 7.39
CA LYS A 162 -0.44 -15.72 7.55
C LYS A 162 0.64 -14.73 8.01
N TYR A 163 1.53 -15.18 8.91
CA TYR A 163 2.67 -14.37 9.32
C TYR A 163 3.67 -14.17 8.17
N ALA A 164 3.99 -15.23 7.43
CA ALA A 164 4.86 -15.17 6.26
C ALA A 164 4.31 -14.23 5.17
N GLU A 165 2.99 -14.25 4.93
CA GLU A 165 2.34 -13.31 4.01
C GLU A 165 2.58 -11.85 4.40
N GLY A 166 2.37 -11.50 5.67
CA GLY A 166 2.59 -10.14 6.17
C GLY A 166 4.07 -9.74 6.16
N PHE A 167 4.97 -10.68 6.45
CA PHE A 167 6.41 -10.45 6.47
C PHE A 167 7.00 -10.23 5.07
N LEU A 168 6.62 -11.08 4.11
CA LEU A 168 7.11 -11.02 2.73
C LEU A 168 6.32 -10.03 1.88
N GLY A 169 5.08 -9.71 2.26
CA GLY A 169 4.16 -8.92 1.46
C GLY A 169 3.71 -9.64 0.20
N ARG A 170 3.68 -10.97 0.19
CA ARG A 170 3.24 -11.79 -0.96
C ARG A 170 2.47 -13.01 -0.48
N VAL A 171 1.53 -13.51 -1.28
CA VAL A 171 0.72 -14.70 -0.96
C VAL A 171 1.09 -15.80 -1.94
N ALA A 172 1.39 -17.00 -1.44
CA ALA A 172 1.62 -18.16 -2.30
C ALA A 172 0.38 -18.44 -3.16
N ILE A 173 0.59 -18.79 -4.43
CA ILE A 173 -0.51 -18.92 -5.39
C ILE A 173 -1.41 -20.10 -5.00
N GLU A 174 -0.80 -21.17 -4.51
CA GLU A 174 -1.42 -22.42 -4.09
C GLU A 174 -2.31 -22.21 -2.87
N ASP A 175 -1.89 -21.36 -1.94
CA ASP A 175 -2.60 -21.05 -0.68
C ASP A 175 -3.67 -19.96 -0.86
N PHE A 176 -3.77 -19.36 -2.04
CA PHE A 176 -4.75 -18.31 -2.30
C PHE A 176 -6.15 -18.90 -2.45
N ASP A 177 -6.92 -18.87 -1.37
CA ASP A 177 -8.37 -19.09 -1.41
C ASP A 177 -9.13 -17.76 -1.34
N LEU A 178 -10.12 -17.61 -2.22
CA LEU A 178 -11.12 -16.55 -2.18
C LEU A 178 -11.89 -16.53 -0.86
N ALA A 179 -12.12 -17.68 -0.22
CA ALA A 179 -12.74 -17.77 1.09
C ALA A 179 -11.90 -17.08 2.19
N HIS A 180 -10.57 -17.04 2.01
CA HIS A 180 -9.66 -16.32 2.89
C HIS A 180 -9.52 -14.83 2.55
N VAL A 181 -10.10 -14.38 1.43
CA VAL A 181 -10.33 -12.95 1.13
C VAL A 181 -11.59 -12.50 1.87
N ALA A 182 -11.59 -12.67 3.19
CA ALA A 182 -12.62 -12.11 4.05
C ALA A 182 -12.37 -10.61 4.16
N TYR A 183 -13.10 -9.82 3.37
CA TYR A 183 -13.03 -8.37 3.50
C TYR A 183 -13.41 -7.97 4.92
N THR A 184 -12.46 -7.41 5.66
CA THR A 184 -12.79 -6.77 6.93
C THR A 184 -13.72 -5.58 6.66
N PRO A 185 -14.59 -5.18 7.60
CA PRO A 185 -15.46 -4.02 7.41
C PRO A 185 -14.70 -2.78 6.92
N THR A 186 -13.49 -2.57 7.43
CA THR A 186 -12.62 -1.46 7.00
C THR A 186 -12.25 -1.52 5.52
N GLN A 187 -11.98 -2.70 4.97
CA GLN A 187 -11.66 -2.87 3.55
C GLN A 187 -12.89 -2.64 2.67
N ILE A 188 -14.08 -3.02 3.14
CA ILE A 188 -15.34 -2.75 2.43
C ILE A 188 -15.58 -1.23 2.36
N TYR A 189 -15.48 -0.53 3.49
CA TYR A 189 -15.62 0.93 3.52
C TYR A 189 -14.55 1.61 2.68
N TYR A 190 -13.30 1.16 2.78
CA TYR A 190 -12.22 1.68 1.97
C TYR A 190 -12.49 1.51 0.48
N SER A 191 -12.90 0.32 0.04
CA SER A 191 -13.20 0.04 -1.37
C SER A 191 -14.31 0.93 -1.92
N LYS A 192 -15.31 1.27 -1.10
CA LYS A 192 -16.37 2.22 -1.48
C LYS A 192 -15.86 3.66 -1.62
N ILE A 193 -15.00 4.10 -0.71
CA ILE A 193 -14.46 5.48 -0.70
C ILE A 193 -13.30 5.65 -1.68
N LYS A 194 -12.57 4.58 -2.01
CA LYS A 194 -11.42 4.57 -2.92
C LYS A 194 -11.72 5.25 -4.24
N ARG A 195 -12.92 5.03 -4.79
CA ARG A 195 -13.37 5.71 -6.01
C ARG A 195 -13.41 7.24 -5.88
N ALA A 196 -13.89 7.75 -4.74
CA ALA A 196 -13.92 9.18 -4.48
C ALA A 196 -12.50 9.75 -4.32
N ILE A 197 -11.60 9.00 -3.67
CA ILE A 197 -10.17 9.36 -3.56
C ILE A 197 -9.54 9.43 -4.94
N ASP A 198 -9.80 8.43 -5.80
CA ASP A 198 -9.23 8.39 -7.15
C ASP A 198 -9.67 9.60 -7.98
N LEU A 199 -10.96 9.94 -7.93
CA LEU A 199 -11.53 11.09 -8.63
C LEU A 199 -11.03 12.43 -8.06
N ALA A 200 -10.93 12.56 -6.74
CA ALA A 200 -10.38 13.76 -6.09
C ALA A 200 -8.92 13.98 -6.51
N ALA A 201 -8.10 12.93 -6.52
CA ALA A 201 -6.72 13.02 -6.97
C ALA A 201 -6.60 13.38 -8.46
N VAL A 202 -7.49 12.85 -9.32
CA VAL A 202 -7.55 13.28 -10.74
C VAL A 202 -7.91 14.76 -10.83
N LEU A 203 -8.90 15.24 -10.08
CA LEU A 203 -9.33 16.64 -10.11
C LEU A 203 -8.21 17.60 -9.67
N VAL A 204 -7.47 17.24 -8.62
CA VAL A 204 -6.33 18.02 -8.14
C VAL A 204 -5.19 18.04 -9.17
N LEU A 205 -4.91 16.92 -9.84
CA LEU A 205 -3.80 16.81 -10.80
C LEU A 205 -4.17 17.24 -12.23
N ALA A 206 -5.46 17.35 -12.56
CA ALA A 206 -5.94 17.65 -13.91
C ALA A 206 -5.37 18.96 -14.48
N PRO A 207 -5.31 20.09 -13.75
CA PRO A 207 -4.78 21.34 -14.32
C PRO A 207 -3.33 21.18 -14.80
N VAL A 208 -2.48 20.56 -13.98
CA VAL A 208 -1.07 20.31 -14.31
C VAL A 208 -0.97 19.29 -15.45
N ALA A 209 -1.74 18.21 -15.39
CA ALA A 209 -1.74 17.15 -16.40
C ALA A 209 -2.19 17.66 -17.78
N VAL A 210 -3.14 18.58 -17.84
CA VAL A 210 -3.60 19.20 -19.10
C VAL A 210 -2.50 20.05 -19.71
N VAL A 211 -1.84 20.91 -18.91
CA VAL A 211 -0.76 21.77 -19.41
C VAL A 211 0.43 20.93 -19.89
N VAL A 212 0.92 20.02 -19.05
CA VAL A 212 2.05 19.13 -19.40
C VAL A 212 1.69 18.21 -20.56
N GLY A 213 0.48 17.65 -20.56
CA GLY A 213 -0.02 16.80 -21.61
C GLY A 213 -0.14 17.51 -22.96
N ALA A 214 -0.56 18.77 -22.98
CA ALA A 214 -0.62 19.59 -24.19
C ALA A 214 0.78 19.84 -24.77
N LEU A 215 1.77 20.14 -23.92
CA LEU A 215 3.16 20.31 -24.36
C LEU A 215 3.73 19.01 -24.96
N ILE A 216 3.52 17.87 -24.30
CA ILE A 216 3.93 16.57 -24.83
C ILE A 216 3.22 16.25 -26.14
N TRP A 217 1.94 16.58 -26.24
CA TRP A 217 1.16 16.37 -27.45
C TRP A 217 1.73 17.16 -28.63
N ILE A 218 2.02 18.45 -28.43
CA ILE A 218 2.64 19.31 -29.46
C ILE A 218 4.01 18.75 -29.86
N TYR A 219 4.84 18.37 -28.87
CA TYR A 219 6.16 17.80 -29.10
C TYR A 219 6.14 16.56 -29.99
N ILE A 220 5.26 15.59 -29.70
CA ILE A 220 5.14 14.36 -30.49
C ILE A 220 4.63 14.64 -31.90
N ARG A 221 3.71 15.61 -32.06
CA ARG A 221 3.20 16.02 -33.39
C ARG A 221 4.30 16.64 -34.26
N LEU A 222 5.15 17.49 -33.68
CA LEU A 222 6.22 18.16 -34.41
C LEU A 222 7.32 17.18 -34.86
N ILE A 223 7.62 16.15 -34.06
CA ILE A 223 8.75 15.23 -34.34
C ILE A 223 8.38 14.10 -35.31
N ASP A 224 7.18 13.52 -35.17
CA ASP A 224 6.83 12.29 -35.93
C ASP A 224 5.56 12.45 -36.79
N GLY A 225 4.80 13.54 -36.66
CA GLY A 225 3.62 13.86 -37.50
C GLY A 225 2.42 12.91 -37.38
N GLY A 226 2.59 11.74 -36.74
CA GLY A 226 1.57 10.70 -36.58
C GLY A 226 0.60 10.92 -35.40
N PRO A 227 -0.21 9.90 -35.06
CA PRO A 227 -1.15 9.96 -33.95
C PRO A 227 -0.42 10.10 -32.61
N VAL A 228 -0.88 10.99 -31.74
CA VAL A 228 -0.20 11.26 -30.47
C VAL A 228 -0.42 10.16 -29.44
N PHE A 229 -1.62 9.58 -29.44
CA PHE A 229 -1.96 8.53 -28.49
C PHE A 229 -1.62 7.15 -29.06
N PHE A 230 -1.00 6.34 -28.22
CA PHE A 230 -0.94 4.89 -28.38
C PHE A 230 -2.05 4.28 -27.53
N VAL A 231 -2.91 3.46 -28.15
CA VAL A 231 -4.07 2.85 -27.50
C VAL A 231 -3.95 1.34 -27.59
N GLN A 232 -4.06 0.66 -26.45
CA GLN A 232 -3.99 -0.81 -26.39
C GLN A 232 -5.15 -1.37 -25.58
N LEU A 233 -5.70 -2.49 -26.02
CA LEU A 233 -6.70 -3.23 -25.25
C LEU A 233 -6.05 -3.96 -24.08
N ARG A 234 -6.63 -3.79 -22.90
CA ARG A 234 -6.15 -4.37 -21.65
C ARG A 234 -7.26 -5.08 -20.91
N ARG A 235 -6.90 -6.11 -20.14
CA ARG A 235 -7.77 -6.80 -19.20
C ARG A 235 -7.90 -5.95 -17.93
N GLY A 236 -9.13 -5.70 -17.49
CA GLY A 236 -9.49 -4.88 -16.34
C GLY A 236 -10.29 -5.65 -15.29
N TYR A 237 -11.03 -4.89 -14.48
CA TYR A 237 -11.84 -5.41 -13.38
C TYR A 237 -12.90 -6.40 -13.87
N GLY A 238 -13.08 -7.51 -13.16
CA GLY A 238 -14.04 -8.57 -13.50
C GLY A 238 -13.80 -9.21 -14.88
N GLY A 239 -12.57 -9.12 -15.40
CA GLY A 239 -12.23 -9.62 -16.73
C GLY A 239 -12.74 -8.75 -17.89
N SER A 240 -13.26 -7.56 -17.61
CA SER A 240 -13.64 -6.59 -18.64
C SER A 240 -12.44 -6.18 -19.52
N VAL A 241 -12.71 -5.72 -20.73
CA VAL A 241 -11.69 -5.21 -21.65
C VAL A 241 -11.88 -3.71 -21.80
N PHE A 242 -10.82 -2.94 -21.64
CA PHE A 242 -10.84 -1.48 -21.80
C PHE A 242 -9.67 -0.98 -22.64
N ARG A 243 -9.80 0.25 -23.15
CA ARG A 243 -8.76 0.94 -23.94
C ARG A 243 -7.83 1.70 -23.01
N LEU A 244 -6.57 1.30 -22.92
CA LEU A 244 -5.54 2.01 -22.16
C LEU A 244 -4.90 3.09 -23.05
N TYR A 245 -4.92 4.35 -22.60
CA TYR A 245 -4.32 5.47 -23.34
C TYR A 245 -2.91 5.79 -22.84
N LYS A 246 -1.97 5.97 -23.76
CA LYS A 246 -0.62 6.49 -23.47
C LYS A 246 -0.17 7.47 -24.53
N PHE A 247 0.80 8.31 -24.23
CA PHE A 247 1.50 9.05 -25.27
C PHE A 247 2.41 8.10 -26.06
N ARG A 248 2.39 8.25 -27.38
CA ARG A 248 3.23 7.47 -28.28
C ARG A 248 4.67 7.97 -28.17
N THR A 249 5.52 7.14 -27.58
CA THR A 249 6.95 7.42 -27.39
C THR A 249 7.85 6.65 -28.35
N MET A 250 7.27 5.86 -29.27
CA MET A 250 7.97 5.06 -30.26
C MET A 250 7.51 5.39 -31.67
N ARG A 251 8.38 5.18 -32.66
CA ARG A 251 8.08 5.33 -34.09
C ARG A 251 6.89 4.46 -34.49
N LYS A 252 6.13 4.93 -35.49
CA LYS A 252 4.99 4.20 -36.05
C LYS A 252 5.44 2.81 -36.54
N GLY A 253 4.68 1.77 -36.19
CA GLY A 253 4.99 0.38 -36.59
C GLY A 253 6.01 -0.33 -35.70
N ALA A 254 6.50 0.30 -34.63
CA ALA A 254 7.24 -0.40 -33.59
C ALA A 254 6.32 -1.46 -32.94
N GLY A 255 6.60 -2.74 -33.18
CA GLY A 255 5.79 -3.84 -32.65
C GLY A 255 5.71 -3.86 -31.11
N GLU A 256 4.72 -4.58 -30.57
CA GLU A 256 4.33 -4.56 -29.15
C GLU A 256 5.31 -5.26 -28.18
N ALA A 257 6.49 -5.65 -28.65
CA ALA A 257 7.50 -6.33 -27.84
C ALA A 257 7.99 -5.45 -26.68
N ALA A 258 8.43 -6.11 -25.59
CA ALA A 258 9.02 -5.43 -24.44
C ALA A 258 10.16 -4.50 -24.86
N THR A 259 10.18 -3.30 -24.29
CA THR A 259 11.16 -2.27 -24.63
C THR A 259 12.53 -2.60 -24.02
N GLN A 260 13.59 -2.53 -24.82
CA GLN A 260 14.97 -2.69 -24.35
C GLN A 260 15.57 -1.35 -23.88
N THR A 261 16.66 -1.40 -23.11
CA THR A 261 17.29 -0.24 -22.47
C THR A 261 17.77 0.83 -23.47
N ASP A 262 18.14 0.43 -24.70
CA ASP A 262 18.52 1.31 -25.82
C ASP A 262 17.72 0.98 -27.09
N ASP A 263 16.40 1.00 -26.96
CA ASP A 263 15.53 0.71 -28.08
C ASP A 263 15.52 1.86 -29.11
N ALA A 264 16.13 1.62 -30.29
CA ALA A 264 16.20 2.57 -31.41
C ALA A 264 14.82 3.00 -31.95
N ARG A 265 13.75 2.29 -31.56
CA ARG A 265 12.36 2.63 -31.91
C ARG A 265 11.84 3.83 -31.12
N ILE A 266 12.51 4.25 -30.04
CA ILE A 266 12.07 5.39 -29.20
C ILE A 266 12.30 6.71 -29.95
N LEU A 267 11.30 7.59 -29.91
CA LEU A 267 11.41 8.94 -30.50
C LEU A 267 12.45 9.79 -29.74
N PRO A 268 13.17 10.70 -30.43
CA PRO A 268 14.09 11.63 -29.80
C PRO A 268 13.42 12.35 -28.61
N GLY A 269 14.14 12.51 -27.49
CA GLY A 269 13.65 13.12 -26.25
C GLY A 269 12.58 12.35 -25.47
N CYS A 270 11.85 11.42 -26.08
CA CYS A 270 10.82 10.62 -25.40
C CYS A 270 11.37 9.63 -24.37
N ARG A 271 12.69 9.40 -24.34
CA ARG A 271 13.36 8.64 -23.28
C ARG A 271 13.11 9.26 -21.89
N ILE A 272 13.15 10.59 -21.80
CA ILE A 272 12.89 11.33 -20.55
C ILE A 272 11.42 11.15 -20.14
N LEU A 273 10.49 11.24 -21.11
CA LEU A 273 9.07 11.03 -20.84
C LEU A 273 8.80 9.64 -20.24
N ARG A 274 9.45 8.59 -20.76
CA ARG A 274 9.31 7.22 -20.24
C ARG A 274 9.97 7.03 -18.87
N GLN A 275 11.12 7.66 -18.62
CA GLN A 275 11.82 7.61 -17.34
C GLN A 275 10.97 8.24 -16.22
N LEU A 276 10.36 9.39 -16.50
CA LEU A 276 9.46 10.10 -15.60
C LEU A 276 8.02 9.57 -15.64
N ARG A 277 7.73 8.57 -16.47
CA ARG A 277 6.38 8.01 -16.73
C ARG A 277 5.34 9.05 -17.17
N LEU A 278 5.79 10.17 -17.75
CA LEU A 278 4.91 11.20 -18.29
C LEU A 278 4.16 10.69 -19.53
N ASP A 279 4.64 9.62 -20.17
CA ASP A 279 3.91 8.93 -21.24
C ASP A 279 2.64 8.23 -20.76
N GLU A 280 2.51 7.98 -19.46
CA GLU A 280 1.35 7.37 -18.83
C GLU A 280 0.28 8.40 -18.39
N LEU A 281 0.53 9.71 -18.53
CA LEU A 281 -0.43 10.77 -18.18
C LEU A 281 -1.83 10.62 -18.81
N PRO A 282 -2.00 10.16 -20.06
CA PRO A 282 -3.35 9.97 -20.62
C PRO A 282 -4.19 8.92 -19.89
N GLN A 283 -3.57 8.05 -19.07
CA GLN A 283 -4.29 7.08 -18.23
C GLN A 283 -5.15 7.75 -17.15
N LEU A 284 -4.95 9.04 -16.84
CA LEU A 284 -5.87 9.79 -15.97
C LEU A 284 -7.30 9.81 -16.53
N ILE A 285 -7.47 9.71 -17.85
CA ILE A 285 -8.79 9.57 -18.49
C ILE A 285 -9.40 8.21 -18.13
N ASN A 286 -8.61 7.14 -18.08
CA ASN A 286 -9.08 5.81 -17.66
C ASN A 286 -9.47 5.81 -16.18
N ILE A 287 -8.69 6.48 -15.34
CA ILE A 287 -9.03 6.65 -13.92
C ILE A 287 -10.33 7.45 -13.81
N ALA A 288 -10.47 8.58 -14.50
CA ALA A 288 -11.69 9.37 -14.49
C ALA A 288 -12.93 8.57 -14.94
N ARG A 289 -12.79 7.72 -15.96
CA ARG A 289 -13.88 6.86 -16.49
C ARG A 289 -14.24 5.67 -15.58
N GLY A 290 -13.35 5.29 -14.67
CA GLY A 290 -13.56 4.12 -13.80
C GLY A 290 -13.06 2.81 -14.39
N ASP A 291 -12.28 2.86 -15.48
CA ASP A 291 -11.60 1.67 -16.01
C ASP A 291 -10.41 1.26 -15.13
N MET A 292 -9.83 2.24 -14.41
CA MET A 292 -8.63 2.11 -13.59
C MET A 292 -8.76 2.87 -12.28
N SER A 293 -7.87 2.53 -11.35
CA SER A 293 -7.57 3.24 -10.10
C SER A 293 -6.13 3.78 -10.17
N TRP A 294 -5.77 4.69 -9.26
CA TRP A 294 -4.36 5.07 -9.12
C TRP A 294 -3.48 3.89 -8.70
N ILE A 295 -4.01 3.07 -7.78
CA ILE A 295 -3.31 1.96 -7.16
C ILE A 295 -4.09 0.68 -7.36
N GLY A 296 -3.42 -0.34 -7.87
CA GLY A 296 -3.97 -1.66 -8.17
C GLY A 296 -3.03 -2.50 -9.04
N PRO A 297 -3.35 -3.76 -9.32
CA PRO A 297 -2.57 -4.61 -10.20
C PRO A 297 -2.43 -3.97 -11.59
N ARG A 298 -1.22 -3.98 -12.17
CA ARG A 298 -1.00 -3.37 -13.49
C ARG A 298 -1.83 -4.10 -14.56
N PRO A 299 -2.54 -3.39 -15.45
CA PRO A 299 -3.34 -4.04 -16.48
C PRO A 299 -2.45 -4.72 -17.53
N VAL A 300 -2.80 -5.95 -17.90
CA VAL A 300 -2.06 -6.77 -18.89
C VAL A 300 -2.79 -6.77 -20.23
N SER A 301 -2.07 -6.92 -21.34
CA SER A 301 -2.70 -7.03 -22.67
C SER A 301 -3.59 -8.26 -22.72
N VAL A 302 -4.67 -8.19 -23.50
CA VAL A 302 -5.68 -9.25 -23.54
C VAL A 302 -5.05 -10.59 -23.94
N ASP A 303 -4.14 -10.60 -24.93
CA ASP A 303 -3.51 -11.83 -25.40
C ASP A 303 -2.58 -12.45 -24.36
N ILE A 304 -1.81 -11.63 -23.63
CA ILE A 304 -0.93 -12.12 -22.56
C ILE A 304 -1.78 -12.61 -21.37
N ALA A 305 -2.83 -11.87 -21.00
CA ALA A 305 -3.74 -12.26 -19.93
C ALA A 305 -4.37 -13.63 -20.21
N ARG A 306 -4.88 -13.87 -21.43
CA ARG A 306 -5.45 -15.17 -21.82
C ARG A 306 -4.44 -16.31 -21.71
N LYS A 307 -3.17 -16.08 -22.09
CA LYS A 307 -2.11 -17.10 -21.96
C LYS A 307 -1.83 -17.42 -20.49
N LEU A 308 -1.71 -16.39 -19.67
CA LEU A 308 -1.40 -16.54 -18.25
C LEU A 308 -2.55 -17.18 -17.46
N GLU A 309 -3.80 -16.79 -17.74
CA GLU A 309 -5.02 -17.40 -17.18
C GLU A 309 -5.11 -18.90 -17.48
N ARG A 310 -4.65 -19.34 -18.66
CA ARG A 310 -4.60 -20.77 -19.02
C ARG A 310 -3.48 -21.52 -18.29
N SER A 311 -2.34 -20.87 -18.07
CA SER A 311 -1.18 -21.50 -17.42
C SER A 311 -1.25 -21.51 -15.89
N VAL A 312 -1.96 -20.54 -15.30
CA VAL A 312 -2.08 -20.34 -13.85
C VAL A 312 -3.54 -19.99 -13.57
N PRO A 313 -4.39 -20.95 -13.15
CA PRO A 313 -5.81 -20.72 -12.93
C PRO A 313 -6.12 -19.56 -11.98
N GLN A 314 -5.33 -19.40 -10.92
CA GLN A 314 -5.44 -18.34 -9.91
C GLN A 314 -5.11 -16.94 -10.47
N TYR A 315 -4.57 -16.84 -11.69
CA TYR A 315 -4.24 -15.56 -12.31
C TYR A 315 -5.46 -14.64 -12.47
N ILE A 316 -6.67 -15.21 -12.59
CA ILE A 316 -7.91 -14.43 -12.68
C ILE A 316 -8.18 -13.60 -11.41
N ASN A 317 -7.69 -14.03 -10.25
CA ASN A 317 -7.98 -13.41 -8.96
C ASN A 317 -7.39 -12.00 -8.82
N ARG A 318 -6.37 -11.64 -9.62
CA ARG A 318 -5.88 -10.25 -9.67
C ARG A 318 -6.92 -9.26 -10.22
N GLN A 319 -7.97 -9.76 -10.88
CA GLN A 319 -9.02 -8.97 -11.54
C GLN A 319 -10.19 -8.64 -10.60
N LEU A 320 -10.08 -9.05 -9.33
CA LEU A 320 -11.05 -8.77 -8.26
C LEU A 320 -11.05 -7.30 -7.81
N VAL A 321 -10.10 -6.49 -8.28
CA VAL A 321 -9.98 -5.06 -8.00
C VAL A 321 -9.67 -4.30 -9.28
N LEU A 322 -9.92 -2.99 -9.28
CA LEU A 322 -9.59 -2.13 -10.42
C LEU A 322 -8.07 -2.17 -10.69
N PRO A 323 -7.66 -2.25 -11.96
CA PRO A 323 -6.25 -2.15 -12.32
C PRO A 323 -5.67 -0.77 -11.97
N GLY A 324 -4.39 -0.74 -11.65
CA GLY A 324 -3.68 0.46 -11.19
C GLY A 324 -2.73 1.07 -12.21
N LEU A 325 -2.49 2.38 -12.07
CA LEU A 325 -1.34 3.05 -12.70
C LEU A 325 -0.02 2.56 -12.06
N THR A 326 0.01 2.52 -10.73
CA THR A 326 1.02 1.85 -9.91
C THR A 326 0.38 0.75 -9.06
N GLY A 327 1.20 -0.10 -8.45
CA GLY A 327 0.72 -1.25 -7.69
C GLY A 327 1.83 -1.90 -6.88
N TRP A 328 1.44 -2.75 -5.92
CA TRP A 328 2.35 -3.40 -4.99
C TRP A 328 3.42 -4.24 -5.69
N ALA A 329 3.03 -5.07 -6.65
CA ALA A 329 3.98 -5.87 -7.42
C ALA A 329 4.98 -5.01 -8.21
N GLN A 330 4.54 -3.86 -8.75
CA GLN A 330 5.41 -2.95 -9.51
C GLN A 330 6.50 -2.32 -8.64
N VAL A 331 6.21 -2.02 -7.36
CA VAL A 331 7.17 -1.38 -6.44
C VAL A 331 8.00 -2.39 -5.63
N SER A 332 7.56 -3.65 -5.53
CA SER A 332 8.25 -4.67 -4.76
C SER A 332 9.10 -5.62 -5.61
N HIS A 333 8.66 -5.97 -6.83
CA HIS A 333 9.34 -6.95 -7.69
C HIS A 333 9.91 -6.35 -8.99
N GLY A 334 9.24 -5.34 -9.55
CA GLY A 334 9.65 -4.73 -10.82
C GLY A 334 9.08 -5.44 -12.06
N TYR A 335 9.85 -5.49 -13.15
CA TYR A 335 9.41 -6.10 -14.41
C TYR A 335 9.75 -7.60 -14.45
N ALA A 336 8.78 -8.41 -14.86
CA ALA A 336 8.97 -9.83 -15.10
C ALA A 336 9.38 -10.11 -16.55
N SER A 337 10.31 -11.04 -16.73
CA SER A 337 10.92 -11.45 -18.00
C SER A 337 10.64 -12.92 -18.34
N ASN A 338 10.32 -13.74 -17.34
CA ASN A 338 10.02 -15.17 -17.47
C ASN A 338 8.72 -15.53 -16.72
N LEU A 339 8.27 -16.79 -16.86
CA LEU A 339 7.03 -17.27 -16.26
C LEU A 339 7.09 -17.31 -14.72
N ASP A 340 8.23 -17.65 -14.14
CA ASP A 340 8.39 -17.72 -12.68
C ASP A 340 8.37 -16.33 -12.03
N GLU A 341 8.90 -15.32 -12.73
CA GLU A 341 8.79 -13.91 -12.34
C GLU A 341 7.36 -13.40 -12.50
N GLU A 342 6.60 -13.85 -13.51
CA GLU A 342 5.16 -13.52 -13.61
C GLU A 342 4.34 -14.20 -12.50
N ARG A 343 4.70 -15.42 -12.07
CA ARG A 343 4.12 -16.06 -10.88
C ARG A 343 4.43 -15.27 -9.62
N THR A 344 5.68 -14.92 -9.38
CA THR A 344 6.08 -14.11 -8.22
C THR A 344 5.37 -12.75 -8.22
N LYS A 345 5.23 -12.11 -9.39
CA LYS A 345 4.47 -10.88 -9.55
C LYS A 345 2.97 -11.08 -9.25
N LEU A 346 2.39 -12.21 -9.63
CA LEU A 346 1.03 -12.58 -9.25
C LEU A 346 0.90 -12.71 -7.72
N GLU A 347 1.86 -13.34 -7.01
CA GLU A 347 1.83 -13.44 -5.54
C GLU A 347 1.72 -12.07 -4.86
N TYR A 348 2.45 -11.07 -5.37
CA TYR A 348 2.35 -9.68 -4.89
C TYR A 348 1.01 -9.02 -5.25
N ASP A 349 0.51 -9.25 -6.47
CA ASP A 349 -0.80 -8.73 -6.87
C ASP A 349 -1.93 -9.33 -6.00
N LEU A 350 -1.87 -10.63 -5.70
CA LEU A 350 -2.81 -11.34 -4.82
C LEU A 350 -2.72 -10.86 -3.38
N TYR A 351 -1.52 -10.58 -2.87
CA TYR A 351 -1.35 -9.95 -1.56
C TYR A 351 -2.06 -8.60 -1.49
N TYR A 352 -1.95 -7.77 -2.53
CA TYR A 352 -2.65 -6.50 -2.60
C TYR A 352 -4.17 -6.69 -2.61
N VAL A 353 -4.70 -7.64 -3.39
CA VAL A 353 -6.13 -7.96 -3.41
C VAL A 353 -6.63 -8.36 -2.02
N LYS A 354 -5.87 -9.24 -1.33
CA LYS A 354 -6.22 -9.72 0.02
C LYS A 354 -6.14 -8.62 1.08
N ASN A 355 -5.16 -7.72 0.99
CA ASN A 355 -4.83 -6.73 2.02
C ASN A 355 -5.13 -5.28 1.59
N ILE A 356 -6.05 -5.08 0.64
CA ILE A 356 -6.38 -3.75 0.13
C ILE A 356 -6.76 -2.81 1.28
N SER A 357 -6.03 -1.71 1.43
CA SER A 357 -6.23 -0.77 2.51
C SER A 357 -5.60 0.58 2.17
N PHE A 358 -6.06 1.64 2.85
CA PHE A 358 -5.49 2.97 2.67
C PHE A 358 -4.00 3.01 3.04
N ASP A 359 -3.59 2.29 4.09
CA ASP A 359 -2.19 2.27 4.54
C ASP A 359 -1.28 1.59 3.52
N LEU A 360 -1.74 0.48 2.91
CA LEU A 360 -1.01 -0.18 1.85
C LEU A 360 -0.92 0.71 0.60
N ASP A 361 -1.99 1.40 0.23
CA ASP A 361 -2.00 2.35 -0.88
C ASP A 361 -1.00 3.50 -0.65
N LEU A 362 -0.99 4.07 0.56
CA LEU A 362 -0.04 5.12 0.93
C LEU A 362 1.41 4.61 0.87
N LEU A 363 1.67 3.38 1.35
CA LEU A 363 2.98 2.74 1.24
C LEU A 363 3.40 2.55 -0.22
N ILE A 364 2.49 2.10 -1.09
CA ILE A 364 2.74 1.96 -2.53
C ILE A 364 3.07 3.32 -3.14
N LEU A 365 2.34 4.37 -2.78
CA LEU A 365 2.59 5.73 -3.26
C LEU A 365 4.00 6.21 -2.88
N PHE A 366 4.40 6.07 -1.61
CA PHE A 366 5.74 6.44 -1.15
C PHE A 366 6.84 5.64 -1.85
N LYS A 367 6.67 4.32 -2.01
CA LYS A 367 7.61 3.49 -2.77
C LYS A 367 7.66 3.87 -4.24
N THR A 368 6.53 4.28 -4.83
CA THR A 368 6.45 4.73 -6.23
C THR A 368 7.28 6.00 -6.43
N VAL A 369 7.07 7.02 -5.59
CA VAL A 369 7.84 8.28 -5.64
C VAL A 369 9.32 8.00 -5.45
N SER A 370 9.68 7.19 -4.44
CA SER A 370 11.08 6.82 -4.18
C SER A 370 11.73 6.11 -5.36
N THR A 371 11.02 5.15 -5.98
CA THR A 371 11.50 4.42 -7.17
C THR A 371 11.74 5.35 -8.36
N ILE A 372 10.84 6.31 -8.61
CA ILE A 372 10.99 7.29 -9.71
C ILE A 372 12.19 8.21 -9.43
N MET A 373 12.33 8.71 -8.20
CA MET A 373 13.45 9.59 -7.83
C MET A 373 14.81 8.87 -7.85
N LEU A 374 14.87 7.62 -7.40
CA LEU A 374 16.10 6.82 -7.41
C LEU A 374 16.52 6.45 -8.84
N ARG A 375 15.57 6.07 -9.71
CA ARG A 375 15.86 5.85 -11.14
C ARG A 375 16.42 7.09 -11.83
N TYR A 376 15.96 8.28 -11.43
CA TYR A 376 16.49 9.54 -11.97
C TYR A 376 17.94 9.78 -11.53
N LYS A 377 18.30 9.42 -10.29
CA LYS A 377 19.64 9.62 -9.72
C LYS A 377 20.71 8.61 -10.18
N SER A 378 20.33 7.48 -10.77
CA SER A 378 21.27 6.43 -11.22
C SER A 378 22.01 6.78 -12.53
N LYS A 379 22.40 8.05 -12.72
CA LYS A 379 23.21 8.52 -13.84
C LYS A 379 24.59 8.95 -13.39
#